data_AF-A0A3L7YX00-F1
#
_entry.id   AF-A0A3L7YX00-F1
#
_cell.length_a   1.000
_cell.length_b   1.000
_cell.length_c   1.000
_cell.angle_alpha   90.00
_cell.angle_beta   90.00
_cell.angle_gamma   90.00
#
_symmetry.space_group_name_H-M   'P 1'
#
loop_
_entity.id
_entity.type
_entity.pdbx_description
1 polymer ?
#
loop_
_entity_poly.entity_id
_entity_poly.type
_entity_poly.pdbx_seq_one_letter_code
_entity_poly.pdbx_strand_id
1 'polypeptide(L)'
;MNRQTLLTLLTIFALLFSLSFSCNAKGKDKAKHVVFIGLDGWGAYSLPKADMPNVKKLMEDGAYTLKKRSALPSSSAINWASMFMGAGPELHGYTEWGSKTPELPSRVLNKNGIFPTVFQLLRDARPEAEIGCLYEWEGIKYLVDTLSMSYHYHVADCNKAPKELGNVASSYIKEKHPALVAICYDGPDHTGHTEGHDTPAYYEKLKELDTYVGQIVQAVKDAGILDDTIFILTSDHGGINKGHGGKTMQEMETAFIISGKNIKKGLRFDDMSMMQYDVASTIASIFNLEQPQVWIGRPMKMVFK
;
A
#
# COMPACT_ATOMS: atom_id res chain seq x y z
N MET A 1 20.23 -19.53 -60.36
CA MET A 1 20.57 -18.76 -59.15
C MET A 1 22.00 -19.10 -58.76
N ASN A 2 22.92 -18.14 -58.70
CA ASN A 2 24.33 -18.45 -58.49
C ASN A 2 24.57 -18.87 -57.01
N ARG A 3 25.63 -19.65 -56.77
CA ARG A 3 25.95 -20.22 -55.45
C ARG A 3 26.20 -19.14 -54.37
N GLN A 4 26.76 -17.99 -54.74
CA GLN A 4 26.88 -16.81 -53.87
C GLN A 4 25.53 -16.21 -53.52
N THR A 5 24.59 -16.08 -54.47
CA THR A 5 23.26 -15.52 -54.20
C THR A 5 22.47 -16.38 -53.20
N LEU A 6 22.61 -17.71 -53.27
CA LEU A 6 22.00 -18.64 -52.32
C LEU A 6 22.62 -18.54 -50.91
N LEU A 7 23.95 -18.37 -50.82
CA LEU A 7 24.68 -18.18 -49.56
C LEU A 7 24.36 -16.85 -48.88
N THR A 8 24.16 -15.76 -49.65
CA THR A 8 23.76 -14.45 -49.12
C THR A 8 22.31 -14.45 -48.61
N LEU A 9 21.40 -15.15 -49.30
CA LEU A 9 20.01 -15.31 -48.85
C LEU A 9 19.91 -16.17 -47.58
N LEU A 10 20.70 -17.24 -47.45
CA LEU A 10 20.75 -18.08 -46.24
C LEU A 10 21.33 -17.34 -45.02
N THR A 11 22.29 -16.44 -45.22
CA THR A 11 22.86 -15.62 -44.13
C THR A 11 21.89 -14.52 -43.67
N ILE A 12 21.14 -13.89 -44.59
CA ILE A 12 20.08 -12.94 -44.23
C ILE A 12 18.92 -13.64 -43.51
N PHE A 13 18.54 -14.86 -43.92
CA PHE A 13 17.49 -15.64 -43.25
C PHE A 13 17.92 -16.13 -41.85
N ALA A 14 19.21 -16.46 -41.66
CA ALA A 14 19.76 -16.82 -40.36
C ALA A 14 19.92 -15.61 -39.40
N LEU A 15 20.18 -14.41 -39.93
CA LEU A 15 20.22 -13.16 -39.17
C LEU A 15 18.81 -12.62 -38.82
N LEU A 16 17.78 -12.97 -39.59
CA LEU A 16 16.38 -12.65 -39.27
C LEU A 16 15.77 -13.59 -38.21
N PHE A 17 16.33 -14.79 -38.02
CA PHE A 17 15.91 -15.74 -37.00
C PHE A 17 16.67 -15.60 -35.66
N SER A 18 17.75 -14.83 -35.61
CA SER A 18 18.50 -14.54 -34.38
C SER A 18 18.00 -13.31 -33.61
N LEU A 19 16.96 -12.63 -34.10
CA LEU A 19 16.06 -11.83 -33.26
C LEU A 19 15.16 -12.78 -32.44
N SER A 20 15.82 -13.61 -31.64
CA SER A 20 15.18 -14.21 -30.48
C SER A 20 14.69 -13.02 -29.66
N PHE A 21 13.36 -12.82 -29.63
CA PHE A 21 12.74 -12.07 -28.56
C PHE A 21 13.34 -12.63 -27.27
N SER A 22 14.29 -11.89 -26.68
CA SER A 22 14.60 -12.06 -25.28
C SER A 22 13.28 -11.76 -24.59
N CYS A 23 12.50 -12.81 -24.37
CA CYS A 23 11.48 -12.84 -23.35
C CYS A 23 12.28 -12.57 -22.09
N ASN A 24 12.44 -11.29 -21.75
CA ASN A 24 12.95 -10.88 -20.46
C ASN A 24 12.10 -11.69 -19.49
N ALA A 25 12.73 -12.67 -18.84
CA ALA A 25 12.09 -13.42 -17.79
C ALA A 25 11.76 -12.37 -16.72
N LYS A 26 10.58 -11.77 -16.83
CA LYS A 26 10.06 -10.85 -15.83
C LYS A 26 10.07 -11.67 -14.54
N GLY A 27 10.78 -11.16 -13.53
CA GLY A 27 10.89 -11.82 -12.23
C GLY A 27 9.53 -12.32 -11.72
N LYS A 28 9.55 -13.39 -10.95
CA LYS A 28 8.32 -13.97 -10.43
C LYS A 28 7.78 -13.16 -9.25
N ASP A 29 6.46 -13.00 -9.22
CA ASP A 29 5.75 -12.39 -8.09
C ASP A 29 6.09 -13.14 -6.79
N LYS A 30 6.32 -12.38 -5.71
CA LYS A 30 6.65 -12.90 -4.37
C LYS A 30 5.41 -13.42 -3.65
N ALA A 31 4.23 -12.94 -3.99
CA ALA A 31 2.95 -13.39 -3.49
C ALA A 31 1.89 -13.14 -4.57
N LYS A 32 0.77 -13.87 -4.51
CA LYS A 32 -0.36 -13.61 -5.41
C LYS A 32 -1.29 -12.54 -4.87
N HIS A 33 -1.32 -12.38 -3.54
CA HIS A 33 -2.22 -11.47 -2.86
C HIS A 33 -1.44 -10.52 -1.95
N VAL A 34 -1.79 -9.25 -2.00
CA VAL A 34 -1.40 -8.23 -1.01
C VAL A 34 -2.67 -7.67 -0.38
N VAL A 35 -2.77 -7.82 0.93
CA VAL A 35 -3.83 -7.20 1.74
C VAL A 35 -3.20 -6.04 2.50
N PHE A 36 -3.46 -4.83 2.04
CA PHE A 36 -3.03 -3.59 2.67
C PHE A 36 -4.13 -3.11 3.63
N ILE A 37 -3.76 -2.89 4.88
CA ILE A 37 -4.62 -2.34 5.93
C ILE A 37 -3.97 -1.04 6.42
N GLY A 38 -4.71 0.05 6.37
CA GLY A 38 -4.25 1.33 6.86
C GLY A 38 -5.17 1.87 7.95
N LEU A 39 -4.58 2.40 9.02
CA LEU A 39 -5.26 3.03 10.15
C LEU A 39 -4.88 4.51 10.16
N ASP A 40 -5.83 5.41 9.84
CA ASP A 40 -5.56 6.85 9.73
C ASP A 40 -5.15 7.44 11.09
N GLY A 41 -4.11 8.27 11.12
CA GLY A 41 -3.65 8.97 12.33
C GLY A 41 -3.00 8.08 13.40
N TRP A 42 -2.65 6.83 13.08
CA TRP A 42 -1.98 5.89 13.97
C TRP A 42 -0.46 6.11 14.09
N GLY A 43 -0.08 7.00 15.01
CA GLY A 43 1.33 7.25 15.36
C GLY A 43 2.01 6.08 16.10
N ALA A 44 3.25 5.79 15.71
CA ALA A 44 4.02 4.62 16.18
C ALA A 44 4.32 4.63 17.68
N TYR A 45 4.35 5.81 18.31
CA TYR A 45 4.57 6.00 19.75
C TYR A 45 3.54 5.25 20.61
N SER A 46 2.36 4.95 20.06
CA SER A 46 1.26 4.32 20.78
C SER A 46 1.42 2.80 20.90
N LEU A 47 2.07 2.16 19.93
CA LEU A 47 2.13 0.69 19.83
C LEU A 47 2.67 -0.02 21.11
N PRO A 48 3.71 0.46 21.80
CA PRO A 48 4.20 -0.19 23.03
C PRO A 48 3.15 -0.27 24.15
N LYS A 49 2.24 0.72 24.20
CA LYS A 49 1.19 0.83 25.23
C LYS A 49 -0.13 0.19 24.79
N ALA A 50 -0.36 0.04 23.50
CA ALA A 50 -1.63 -0.42 22.95
C ALA A 50 -1.88 -1.93 23.16
N ASP A 51 -3.12 -2.26 23.49
CA ASP A 51 -3.63 -3.64 23.55
C ASP A 51 -4.08 -4.09 22.15
N MET A 52 -3.11 -4.51 21.33
CA MET A 52 -3.33 -4.90 19.93
C MET A 52 -2.71 -6.29 19.65
N PRO A 53 -3.26 -7.39 20.18
CA PRO A 53 -2.70 -8.72 20.04
C PRO A 53 -2.62 -9.23 18.59
N ASN A 54 -3.58 -8.91 17.72
CA ASN A 54 -3.54 -9.35 16.32
C ASN A 54 -2.43 -8.65 15.54
N VAL A 55 -2.26 -7.33 15.76
CA VAL A 55 -1.16 -6.54 15.20
C VAL A 55 0.19 -7.06 15.70
N LYS A 56 0.34 -7.30 17.00
CA LYS A 56 1.57 -7.85 17.58
C LYS A 56 1.89 -9.23 17.00
N LYS A 57 0.88 -10.05 16.73
CA LYS A 57 1.07 -11.33 16.05
C LYS A 57 1.60 -11.18 14.62
N LEU A 58 1.10 -10.21 13.85
CA LEU A 58 1.62 -9.90 12.51
C LEU A 58 3.10 -9.47 12.56
N MET A 59 3.49 -8.70 13.60
CA MET A 59 4.88 -8.29 13.82
C MET A 59 5.79 -9.47 14.13
N GLU A 60 5.37 -10.37 15.03
CA GLU A 60 6.11 -11.59 15.38
C GLU A 60 6.30 -12.50 14.17
N ASP A 61 5.24 -12.68 13.38
CA ASP A 61 5.24 -13.56 12.21
C ASP A 61 5.86 -12.91 10.96
N GLY A 62 6.32 -11.66 11.06
CA GLY A 62 6.76 -10.85 9.93
C GLY A 62 7.97 -9.97 10.22
N ALA A 63 8.05 -8.87 9.48
CA ALA A 63 9.06 -7.83 9.64
C ALA A 63 8.38 -6.48 9.90
N TYR A 64 9.00 -5.62 10.69
CA TYR A 64 8.42 -4.31 10.98
C TYR A 64 9.46 -3.23 11.30
N THR A 65 9.02 -1.98 11.15
CA THR A 65 9.67 -0.81 11.73
C THR A 65 8.64 0.11 12.37
N LEU A 66 9.06 0.81 13.44
CA LEU A 66 8.31 1.90 14.05
C LEU A 66 8.86 3.28 13.65
N LYS A 67 9.76 3.30 12.66
CA LYS A 67 10.52 4.46 12.23
C LYS A 67 10.22 4.87 10.78
N LYS A 68 9.16 4.33 10.16
CA LYS A 68 8.68 4.81 8.87
C LYS A 68 8.19 6.25 9.04
N ARG A 69 8.66 7.16 8.19
CA ARG A 69 8.28 8.58 8.25
C ARG A 69 7.27 8.99 7.21
N SER A 70 6.35 9.85 7.63
CA SER A 70 5.47 10.64 6.76
C SER A 70 6.27 11.50 5.76
N ALA A 71 5.67 11.82 4.62
CA ALA A 71 5.99 13.03 3.88
C ALA A 71 5.55 14.27 4.70
N LEU A 72 5.95 15.45 4.26
CA LEU A 72 5.56 16.71 4.89
C LEU A 72 4.50 17.46 4.04
N PRO A 73 3.51 18.09 4.70
CA PRO A 73 3.14 17.92 6.11
C PRO A 73 2.64 16.49 6.43
N SER A 74 2.70 16.11 7.70
CA SER A 74 2.20 14.81 8.21
C SER A 74 0.66 14.80 8.26
N SER A 75 0.05 14.83 7.09
CA SER A 75 -1.38 15.06 6.86
C SER A 75 -1.96 14.05 5.87
N SER A 76 -3.25 13.74 5.98
CA SER A 76 -3.86 12.55 5.40
C SER A 76 -3.73 12.47 3.87
N ALA A 77 -4.32 13.38 3.08
CA ALA A 77 -4.29 13.20 1.61
C ALA A 77 -2.87 13.10 1.03
N ILE A 78 -1.92 13.83 1.60
CA ILE A 78 -0.52 13.83 1.18
C ILE A 78 0.11 12.46 1.40
N ASN A 79 -0.08 11.90 2.60
CA ASN A 79 0.57 10.67 3.00
C ASN A 79 -0.12 9.43 2.43
N TRP A 80 -1.45 9.45 2.30
CA TRP A 80 -2.18 8.44 1.53
C TRP A 80 -1.77 8.45 0.05
N ALA A 81 -1.70 9.62 -0.59
CA ALA A 81 -1.19 9.73 -1.97
C ALA A 81 0.24 9.18 -2.06
N SER A 82 1.15 9.63 -1.20
CA SER A 82 2.54 9.16 -1.17
C SER A 82 2.64 7.64 -1.06
N MET A 83 1.85 7.01 -0.18
CA MET A 83 1.83 5.55 0.00
C MET A 83 1.40 4.77 -1.24
N PHE A 84 0.53 5.33 -2.08
CA PHE A 84 0.05 4.66 -3.31
C PHE A 84 0.81 5.08 -4.57
N MET A 85 1.47 6.24 -4.55
CA MET A 85 2.11 6.88 -5.70
C MET A 85 3.64 6.79 -5.68
N GLY A 86 4.26 6.26 -4.64
CA GLY A 86 5.71 6.02 -4.65
C GLY A 86 6.57 7.28 -4.76
N ALA A 87 5.99 8.44 -4.45
CA ALA A 87 6.65 9.75 -4.52
C ALA A 87 6.11 10.71 -3.45
N GLY A 88 6.80 11.83 -3.22
CA GLY A 88 6.35 12.88 -2.31
C GLY A 88 5.46 13.95 -2.96
N PRO A 89 4.95 14.91 -2.16
CA PRO A 89 4.08 16.00 -2.61
C PRO A 89 4.66 16.86 -3.72
N GLU A 90 5.98 17.05 -3.74
CA GLU A 90 6.69 17.80 -4.77
C GLU A 90 6.64 17.15 -6.17
N LEU A 91 6.20 15.88 -6.25
CA LEU A 91 6.05 15.12 -7.49
C LEU A 91 4.59 14.78 -7.79
N HIS A 92 3.85 14.25 -6.82
CA HIS A 92 2.44 13.87 -7.04
C HIS A 92 1.48 15.06 -7.00
N GLY A 93 1.82 16.11 -6.24
CA GLY A 93 1.15 17.40 -6.28
C GLY A 93 0.01 17.64 -5.29
N TYR A 94 -0.49 16.60 -4.61
CA TYR A 94 -1.34 16.73 -3.42
C TYR A 94 -0.55 17.27 -2.22
N THR A 95 -0.95 18.42 -1.69
CA THR A 95 -0.17 19.19 -0.69
C THR A 95 -0.97 19.63 0.53
N GLU A 96 -2.28 19.38 0.54
CA GLU A 96 -3.20 19.76 1.63
C GLU A 96 -3.90 18.54 2.24
N TRP A 97 -4.45 18.69 3.46
CA TRP A 97 -5.11 17.60 4.19
C TRP A 97 -6.24 16.91 3.41
N GLY A 98 -7.11 17.69 2.76
CA GLY A 98 -8.30 17.22 2.06
C GLY A 98 -8.21 17.30 0.54
N SER A 99 -6.98 17.26 0.00
CA SER A 99 -6.72 17.42 -1.43
C SER A 99 -7.58 16.47 -2.26
N LYS A 100 -8.42 17.01 -3.15
CA LYS A 100 -9.24 16.24 -4.11
C LYS A 100 -8.64 16.23 -5.52
N THR A 101 -7.78 17.20 -5.77
CA THR A 101 -6.98 17.36 -6.99
C THR A 101 -5.61 17.85 -6.56
N PRO A 102 -4.55 17.60 -7.34
CA PRO A 102 -3.23 18.16 -7.03
C PRO A 102 -3.26 19.70 -7.02
N GLU A 103 -2.76 20.35 -5.96
CA GLU A 103 -2.57 21.81 -5.93
C GLU A 103 -1.34 22.22 -6.75
N LEU A 104 -0.31 21.36 -6.77
CA LEU A 104 0.83 21.47 -7.67
C LEU A 104 0.61 20.52 -8.86
N PRO A 105 0.89 20.93 -10.11
CA PRO A 105 0.82 20.01 -11.24
C PRO A 105 1.68 18.77 -11.01
N SER A 106 1.05 17.60 -11.07
CA SER A 106 1.75 16.33 -11.01
C SER A 106 2.84 16.28 -12.07
N ARG A 107 4.05 15.80 -11.71
CA ARG A 107 5.21 15.80 -12.62
C ARG A 107 4.94 15.06 -13.93
N VAL A 108 4.18 13.97 -13.84
CA VAL A 108 3.63 13.22 -14.97
C VAL A 108 2.22 12.76 -14.60
N LEU A 109 1.42 12.47 -15.62
CA LEU A 109 0.13 11.83 -15.46
C LEU A 109 0.15 10.50 -16.20
N ASN A 110 -0.56 9.51 -15.66
CA ASN A 110 -0.83 8.27 -16.37
C ASN A 110 -1.98 8.45 -17.38
N LYS A 111 -2.36 7.37 -18.06
CA LYS A 111 -3.44 7.37 -19.07
C LYS A 111 -4.82 7.80 -18.55
N ASN A 112 -5.04 7.75 -17.24
CA ASN A 112 -6.29 8.11 -16.56
C ASN A 112 -6.26 9.52 -15.97
N GLY A 113 -5.19 10.29 -16.19
CA GLY A 113 -5.11 11.69 -15.74
C GLY A 113 -4.75 11.87 -14.26
N ILE A 114 -4.18 10.84 -13.60
CA ILE A 114 -3.66 10.91 -12.23
C ILE A 114 -2.17 10.53 -12.23
N PHE A 115 -1.41 10.97 -11.22
CA PHE A 115 -0.02 10.55 -11.06
C PHE A 115 0.07 9.00 -10.94
N PRO A 116 1.10 8.34 -11.50
CA PRO A 116 1.20 6.87 -11.52
C PRO A 116 1.03 6.24 -10.12
N THR A 117 0.08 5.33 -10.01
CA THR A 117 -0.27 4.62 -8.75
C THR A 117 0.09 3.15 -8.84
N VAL A 118 0.34 2.51 -7.69
CA VAL A 118 0.60 1.06 -7.63
C VAL A 118 -0.57 0.23 -8.19
N PHE A 119 -1.81 0.73 -8.08
CA PHE A 119 -2.99 0.10 -8.64
C PHE A 119 -2.95 0.07 -10.17
N GLN A 120 -2.60 1.21 -10.79
CA GLN A 120 -2.44 1.28 -12.24
C GLN A 120 -1.28 0.42 -12.73
N LEU A 121 -0.13 0.42 -12.04
CA LEU A 121 0.99 -0.44 -12.41
C LEU A 121 0.60 -1.93 -12.39
N LEU A 122 -0.16 -2.35 -11.37
CA LEU A 122 -0.64 -3.72 -11.28
C LEU A 122 -1.64 -4.04 -12.40
N ARG A 123 -2.61 -3.16 -12.66
CA ARG A 123 -3.59 -3.34 -13.74
C ARG A 123 -2.91 -3.47 -15.11
N ASP A 124 -1.92 -2.63 -15.39
CA ASP A 124 -1.20 -2.67 -16.66
C ASP A 124 -0.36 -3.94 -16.82
N ALA A 125 0.26 -4.40 -15.75
CA ALA A 125 1.05 -5.63 -15.75
C ALA A 125 0.18 -6.91 -15.71
N ARG A 126 -1.04 -6.82 -15.18
CA ARG A 126 -2.00 -7.92 -14.99
C ARG A 126 -3.42 -7.40 -15.29
N PRO A 127 -3.83 -7.35 -16.58
CA PRO A 127 -5.14 -6.79 -16.96
C PRO A 127 -6.35 -7.46 -16.31
N GLU A 128 -6.23 -8.74 -15.96
CA GLU A 128 -7.28 -9.54 -15.31
C GLU A 128 -7.17 -9.57 -13.78
N ALA A 129 -6.20 -8.88 -13.17
CA ALA A 129 -6.06 -8.88 -11.72
C ALA A 129 -7.29 -8.26 -11.05
N GLU A 130 -7.76 -8.87 -9.98
CA GLU A 130 -8.80 -8.30 -9.16
C GLU A 130 -8.19 -7.30 -8.17
N ILE A 131 -8.62 -6.03 -8.24
CA ILE A 131 -8.00 -4.92 -7.49
C ILE A 131 -9.09 -4.15 -6.74
N GLY A 132 -8.97 -4.09 -5.41
CA GLY A 132 -9.95 -3.46 -4.53
C GLY A 132 -9.39 -2.27 -3.75
N CYS A 133 -10.23 -1.26 -3.51
CA CYS A 133 -9.96 -0.22 -2.50
C CYS A 133 -11.23 0.12 -1.72
N LEU A 134 -11.24 -0.19 -0.43
CA LEU A 134 -12.36 0.05 0.48
C LEU A 134 -11.91 1.00 1.58
N TYR A 135 -12.71 2.02 1.87
CA TYR A 135 -12.29 3.10 2.76
C TYR A 135 -13.46 3.74 3.52
N GLU A 136 -13.15 4.31 4.67
CA GLU A 136 -14.09 5.08 5.50
C GLU A 136 -13.99 6.59 5.24
N TRP A 137 -12.79 7.09 4.93
CA TRP A 137 -12.61 8.50 4.59
C TRP A 137 -12.76 8.73 3.08
N GLU A 138 -13.76 9.52 2.68
CA GLU A 138 -14.08 9.79 1.26
C GLU A 138 -12.87 10.31 0.47
N GLY A 139 -11.93 11.00 1.12
CA GLY A 139 -10.73 11.56 0.52
C GLY A 139 -9.90 10.54 -0.26
N ILE A 140 -9.84 9.28 0.19
CA ILE A 140 -9.07 8.20 -0.46
C ILE A 140 -9.41 8.05 -1.95
N LYS A 141 -10.67 8.26 -2.33
CA LYS A 141 -11.13 8.09 -3.72
C LYS A 141 -10.42 8.99 -4.73
N TYR A 142 -9.87 10.12 -4.27
CA TYR A 142 -9.16 11.10 -5.09
C TYR A 142 -7.64 10.83 -5.18
N LEU A 143 -7.14 9.91 -4.34
CA LEU A 143 -5.72 9.60 -4.15
C LEU A 143 -5.35 8.24 -4.74
N VAL A 144 -6.33 7.57 -5.36
CA VAL A 144 -6.18 6.28 -6.00
C VAL A 144 -6.72 6.34 -7.42
N ASP A 145 -6.19 5.50 -8.30
CA ASP A 145 -6.66 5.39 -9.67
C ASP A 145 -7.88 4.45 -9.73
N THR A 146 -9.07 4.99 -9.50
CA THR A 146 -10.32 4.22 -9.48
C THR A 146 -10.65 3.55 -10.81
N LEU A 147 -10.17 4.09 -11.94
CA LEU A 147 -10.32 3.49 -13.27
C LEU A 147 -9.42 2.26 -13.48
N SER A 148 -8.43 2.06 -12.62
CA SER A 148 -7.59 0.86 -12.62
C SER A 148 -8.10 -0.25 -11.68
N MET A 149 -9.11 0.03 -10.87
CA MET A 149 -9.66 -0.89 -9.87
C MET A 149 -10.82 -1.72 -10.43
N SER A 150 -10.98 -2.94 -9.93
CA SER A 150 -12.16 -3.76 -10.17
C SER A 150 -13.33 -3.37 -9.24
N TYR A 151 -13.00 -2.95 -8.02
CA TYR A 151 -13.97 -2.63 -7.00
C TYR A 151 -13.46 -1.51 -6.09
N HIS A 152 -14.33 -0.54 -5.78
CA HIS A 152 -14.07 0.37 -4.69
C HIS A 152 -15.35 0.62 -3.90
N TYR A 153 -15.21 0.80 -2.58
CA TYR A 153 -16.34 0.98 -1.68
C TYR A 153 -16.03 2.03 -0.62
N HIS A 154 -16.96 2.96 -0.45
CA HIS A 154 -16.90 3.98 0.58
C HIS A 154 -18.00 3.71 1.61
N VAL A 155 -17.61 3.55 2.88
CA VAL A 155 -18.57 3.52 3.98
C VAL A 155 -19.11 4.92 4.18
N ALA A 156 -20.43 5.10 4.07
CA ALA A 156 -21.03 6.44 4.08
C ALA A 156 -20.89 7.17 5.43
N ASP A 157 -20.91 6.45 6.55
CA ASP A 157 -20.75 6.98 7.90
C ASP A 157 -20.20 5.90 8.84
N CYS A 158 -18.89 5.87 9.02
CA CYS A 158 -18.20 4.90 9.85
C CYS A 158 -18.57 5.03 11.35
N ASN A 159 -18.99 6.21 11.81
CA ASN A 159 -19.42 6.41 13.19
C ASN A 159 -20.77 5.72 13.48
N LYS A 160 -21.66 5.67 12.48
CA LYS A 160 -22.93 4.93 12.57
C LYS A 160 -22.78 3.44 12.28
N ALA A 161 -21.78 3.06 11.48
CA ALA A 161 -21.57 1.69 11.03
C ALA A 161 -20.10 1.24 11.18
N PRO A 162 -19.53 1.20 12.40
CA PRO A 162 -18.09 1.01 12.63
C PRO A 162 -17.54 -0.36 12.19
N LYS A 163 -18.41 -1.33 11.95
CA LYS A 163 -18.04 -2.68 11.48
C LYS A 163 -18.21 -2.87 9.97
N GLU A 164 -18.78 -1.88 9.28
CA GLU A 164 -19.18 -2.02 7.88
C GLU A 164 -17.98 -2.27 6.97
N LEU A 165 -16.91 -1.48 7.11
CA LEU A 165 -15.71 -1.64 6.29
C LEU A 165 -15.10 -3.05 6.44
N GLY A 166 -14.94 -3.52 7.69
CA GLY A 166 -14.42 -4.85 7.98
C GLY A 166 -15.28 -5.96 7.40
N ASN A 167 -16.60 -5.84 7.48
CA ASN A 167 -17.56 -6.81 6.94
C ASN A 167 -17.51 -6.87 5.40
N VAL A 168 -17.58 -5.71 4.74
CA VAL A 168 -17.55 -5.64 3.27
C VAL A 168 -16.21 -6.12 2.73
N ALA A 169 -15.10 -5.70 3.35
CA ALA A 169 -13.77 -6.16 2.98
C ALA A 169 -13.60 -7.68 3.15
N SER A 170 -14.10 -8.24 4.26
CA SER A 170 -14.07 -9.69 4.51
C SER A 170 -14.84 -10.47 3.44
N SER A 171 -16.05 -10.01 3.09
CA SER A 171 -16.85 -10.64 2.03
C SER A 171 -16.16 -10.53 0.67
N TYR A 172 -15.66 -9.35 0.32
CA TYR A 172 -14.93 -9.13 -0.93
C TYR A 172 -13.69 -10.04 -1.05
N ILE A 173 -12.88 -10.17 0.02
CA ILE A 173 -11.72 -11.06 0.04
C ILE A 173 -12.13 -12.51 -0.23
N LYS A 174 -13.16 -13.01 0.46
CA LYS A 174 -13.64 -14.40 0.34
C LYS A 174 -14.29 -14.71 -1.01
N GLU A 175 -14.93 -13.73 -1.63
CA GLU A 175 -15.65 -13.94 -2.89
C GLU A 175 -14.76 -13.73 -4.12
N LYS A 176 -13.81 -12.79 -4.04
CA LYS A 176 -13.09 -12.28 -5.21
C LYS A 176 -11.60 -12.60 -5.21
N HIS A 177 -11.02 -12.98 -4.07
CA HIS A 177 -9.60 -13.31 -3.93
C HIS A 177 -8.68 -12.26 -4.59
N PRO A 178 -8.80 -10.96 -4.20
CA PRO A 178 -8.15 -9.87 -4.90
C PRO A 178 -6.62 -10.06 -4.92
N ALA A 179 -5.99 -9.70 -6.04
CA ALA A 179 -4.54 -9.64 -6.13
C ALA A 179 -4.02 -8.52 -5.20
N LEU A 180 -4.67 -7.36 -5.20
CA LEU A 180 -4.38 -6.26 -4.28
C LEU A 180 -5.68 -5.71 -3.72
N VAL A 181 -5.79 -5.62 -2.39
CA VAL A 181 -6.87 -4.88 -1.73
C VAL A 181 -6.29 -3.91 -0.71
N ALA A 182 -6.70 -2.65 -0.79
CA ALA A 182 -6.43 -1.63 0.22
C ALA A 182 -7.69 -1.40 1.07
N ILE A 183 -7.55 -1.51 2.40
CA ILE A 183 -8.62 -1.33 3.39
C ILE A 183 -8.18 -0.20 4.31
N CYS A 184 -8.80 0.98 4.17
CA CYS A 184 -8.37 2.21 4.85
C CYS A 184 -9.42 2.65 5.88
N TYR A 185 -9.11 2.42 7.16
CA TYR A 185 -9.94 2.85 8.29
C TYR A 185 -9.64 4.32 8.61
N ASP A 186 -10.68 5.09 8.95
CA ASP A 186 -10.62 6.50 9.40
C ASP A 186 -10.14 6.62 10.86
N GLY A 187 -10.15 5.50 11.59
CA GLY A 187 -9.62 5.43 12.95
C GLY A 187 -8.13 5.05 13.00
N PRO A 188 -7.41 5.49 14.05
CA PRO A 188 -7.89 6.24 15.22
C PRO A 188 -7.96 7.76 15.05
N ASP A 189 -7.67 8.34 13.88
CA ASP A 189 -7.55 9.79 13.68
C ASP A 189 -8.75 10.60 14.21
N HIS A 190 -9.98 10.20 13.86
CA HIS A 190 -11.18 10.86 14.38
C HIS A 190 -11.24 10.92 15.91
N THR A 191 -10.79 9.86 16.59
CA THR A 191 -10.67 9.83 18.06
C THR A 191 -9.54 10.75 18.54
N GLY A 192 -8.45 10.81 17.78
CA GLY A 192 -7.35 11.76 17.99
C GLY A 192 -7.82 13.22 17.95
N HIS A 193 -8.63 13.59 16.96
CA HIS A 193 -9.21 14.92 16.86
C HIS A 193 -10.24 15.25 17.95
N THR A 194 -11.07 14.29 18.34
CA THR A 194 -12.17 14.52 19.29
C THR A 194 -11.69 14.50 20.75
N GLU A 195 -10.97 13.47 21.15
CA GLU A 195 -10.55 13.22 22.54
C GLU A 195 -9.08 13.56 22.77
N GLY A 196 -8.26 13.40 21.74
CA GLY A 196 -6.82 13.64 21.78
C GLY A 196 -6.02 12.39 21.45
N HIS A 197 -4.93 12.56 20.70
CA HIS A 197 -3.89 11.58 20.50
C HIS A 197 -3.19 11.24 21.84
N ASP A 198 -2.81 9.97 22.00
CA ASP A 198 -2.16 9.44 23.23
C ASP A 198 -3.02 9.48 24.51
N THR A 199 -4.36 9.51 24.37
CA THR A 199 -5.32 9.48 25.47
C THR A 199 -5.92 8.08 25.68
N PRO A 200 -6.55 7.78 26.83
CA PRO A 200 -7.25 6.51 27.04
C PRO A 200 -8.27 6.16 25.94
N ALA A 201 -9.05 7.13 25.47
CA ALA A 201 -10.02 6.91 24.38
C ALA A 201 -9.33 6.50 23.07
N TYR A 202 -8.17 7.10 22.75
CA TYR A 202 -7.35 6.72 21.61
C TYR A 202 -6.85 5.27 21.71
N TYR A 203 -6.45 4.82 22.90
CA TYR A 203 -6.03 3.43 23.14
C TYR A 203 -7.19 2.42 23.06
N GLU A 204 -8.37 2.78 23.53
CA GLU A 204 -9.57 1.95 23.36
C GLU A 204 -9.95 1.83 21.88
N LYS A 205 -9.83 2.91 21.11
CA LYS A 205 -10.04 2.85 19.65
C LYS A 205 -9.01 1.95 18.96
N LEU A 206 -7.74 1.98 19.36
CA LEU A 206 -6.72 1.05 18.83
C LEU A 206 -7.04 -0.41 19.14
N LYS A 207 -7.53 -0.69 20.35
CA LYS A 207 -7.98 -2.03 20.74
C LYS A 207 -9.16 -2.51 19.90
N GLU A 208 -10.11 -1.62 19.59
CA GLU A 208 -11.21 -1.90 18.67
C GLU A 208 -10.70 -2.22 17.25
N LEU A 209 -9.83 -1.37 16.69
CA LEU A 209 -9.26 -1.55 15.35
C LEU A 209 -8.44 -2.85 15.23
N ASP A 210 -7.75 -3.28 16.30
CA ASP A 210 -7.06 -4.57 16.32
C ASP A 210 -8.03 -5.75 16.09
N THR A 211 -9.27 -5.67 16.57
CA THR A 211 -10.28 -6.70 16.29
C THR A 211 -10.63 -6.77 14.79
N TYR A 212 -10.64 -5.62 14.10
CA TYR A 212 -10.88 -5.56 12.65
C TYR A 212 -9.68 -6.10 11.87
N VAL A 213 -8.44 -5.82 12.31
CA VAL A 213 -7.25 -6.46 11.75
C VAL A 213 -7.35 -7.99 11.86
N GLY A 214 -7.73 -8.50 13.03
CA GLY A 214 -7.96 -9.94 13.25
C GLY A 214 -9.04 -10.51 12.33
N GLN A 215 -10.14 -9.79 12.14
CA GLN A 215 -11.22 -10.17 11.22
C GLN A 215 -10.72 -10.30 9.77
N ILE A 216 -9.95 -9.33 9.26
CA ILE A 216 -9.41 -9.38 7.89
C ILE A 216 -8.45 -10.55 7.71
N VAL A 217 -7.56 -10.78 8.69
CA VAL A 217 -6.66 -11.94 8.67
C VAL A 217 -7.46 -13.24 8.64
N GLN A 218 -8.56 -13.34 9.38
CA GLN A 218 -9.43 -14.51 9.37
C GLN A 218 -10.14 -14.67 8.02
N ALA A 219 -10.61 -13.59 7.39
CA ALA A 219 -11.23 -13.66 6.06
C ALA A 219 -10.28 -14.24 4.99
N VAL A 220 -8.99 -13.88 5.05
CA VAL A 220 -7.95 -14.45 4.17
C VAL A 220 -7.74 -15.95 4.43
N LYS A 221 -7.79 -16.38 5.69
CA LYS A 221 -7.72 -17.81 6.06
C LYS A 221 -8.92 -18.57 5.52
N ASP A 222 -10.12 -18.05 5.74
CA ASP A 222 -11.38 -18.67 5.31
C ASP A 222 -11.48 -18.76 3.78
N ALA A 223 -10.89 -17.79 3.07
CA ALA A 223 -10.76 -17.79 1.62
C ALA A 223 -9.77 -18.85 1.08
N GLY A 224 -8.95 -19.46 1.95
CA GLY A 224 -7.95 -20.44 1.54
C GLY A 224 -6.74 -19.87 0.81
N ILE A 225 -6.50 -18.55 0.87
CA ILE A 225 -5.44 -17.86 0.13
C ILE A 225 -4.24 -17.43 1.00
N LEU A 226 -4.24 -17.79 2.29
CA LEU A 226 -3.21 -17.37 3.26
C LEU A 226 -1.78 -17.67 2.81
N ASP A 227 -1.53 -18.87 2.26
CA ASP A 227 -0.19 -19.35 1.90
C ASP A 227 0.45 -18.61 0.71
N ASP A 228 -0.35 -17.83 -0.01
CA ASP A 228 0.05 -16.98 -1.14
C ASP A 228 -0.22 -15.48 -0.86
N THR A 229 -0.48 -15.11 0.40
CA THR A 229 -0.80 -13.72 0.81
C THR A 229 0.35 -13.07 1.59
N ILE A 230 0.58 -11.78 1.30
CA ILE A 230 1.31 -10.85 2.16
C ILE A 230 0.34 -9.83 2.74
N PHE A 231 0.43 -9.59 4.05
CA PHE A 231 -0.25 -8.50 4.73
C PHE A 231 0.70 -7.32 4.88
N ILE A 232 0.19 -6.11 4.67
CA ILE A 232 0.84 -4.86 5.03
C ILE A 232 -0.10 -4.09 5.95
N LEU A 233 0.33 -3.73 7.15
CA LEU A 233 -0.42 -2.89 8.08
C LEU A 233 0.39 -1.63 8.38
N THR A 234 -0.23 -0.46 8.23
CA THR A 234 0.47 0.80 8.38
C THR A 234 -0.45 2.00 8.65
N SER A 235 0.12 3.21 8.67
CA SER A 235 -0.59 4.47 8.87
C SER A 235 0.04 5.59 8.05
N ASP A 236 -0.72 6.65 7.81
CA ASP A 236 -0.37 7.85 7.06
C ASP A 236 0.36 8.91 7.91
N HIS A 237 -0.06 9.11 9.17
CA HIS A 237 0.60 9.97 10.15
C HIS A 237 0.27 9.58 11.60
N GLY A 238 0.90 10.27 12.56
CA GLY A 238 0.48 10.32 13.97
C GLY A 238 -0.10 11.68 14.33
N GLY A 239 -0.18 12.00 15.62
CA GLY A 239 -0.71 13.29 16.06
C GLY A 239 -0.32 13.67 17.48
N ILE A 240 -0.60 14.92 17.84
CA ILE A 240 -0.35 15.51 19.16
C ILE A 240 -1.59 16.27 19.61
N ASN A 241 -2.01 16.08 20.86
CA ASN A 241 -3.23 16.68 21.39
C ASN A 241 -4.38 16.38 20.42
N LYS A 242 -5.04 17.38 19.83
CA LYS A 242 -6.17 17.19 18.89
C LYS A 242 -5.84 17.49 17.43
N GLY A 243 -4.56 17.51 17.07
CA GLY A 243 -4.12 17.87 15.72
C GLY A 243 -2.89 17.13 15.25
N HIS A 244 -2.61 17.32 13.96
CA HIS A 244 -1.47 16.76 13.25
C HIS A 244 -1.10 17.69 12.07
N GLY A 245 -0.10 17.31 11.28
CA GLY A 245 0.41 18.07 10.14
C GLY A 245 1.74 18.77 10.39
N GLY A 246 2.29 18.65 11.60
CA GLY A 246 3.57 19.17 11.98
C GLY A 246 4.76 18.35 11.46
N LYS A 247 5.88 18.52 12.16
CA LYS A 247 7.20 17.96 11.81
C LYS A 247 7.85 17.24 12.99
N THR A 248 7.10 16.99 14.05
CA THR A 248 7.59 16.22 15.19
C THR A 248 7.62 14.73 14.84
N MET A 249 8.53 13.96 15.43
CA MET A 249 8.54 12.52 15.19
C MET A 249 7.30 11.81 15.73
N GLN A 250 6.59 12.40 16.70
CA GLN A 250 5.31 11.87 17.17
C GLN A 250 4.24 11.89 16.07
N GLU A 251 4.26 12.92 15.22
CA GLU A 251 3.37 13.04 14.08
C GLU A 251 3.90 12.33 12.83
N MET A 252 5.22 12.28 12.64
CA MET A 252 5.82 11.73 11.42
C MET A 252 6.07 10.22 11.49
N GLU A 253 6.44 9.64 12.64
CA GLU A 253 6.78 8.23 12.76
C GLU A 253 5.52 7.37 12.89
N THR A 254 5.33 6.47 11.93
CA THR A 254 4.21 5.51 11.86
C THR A 254 4.75 4.09 11.77
N ALA A 255 3.95 3.12 12.20
CA ALA A 255 4.32 1.71 12.11
C ALA A 255 4.21 1.25 10.64
N PHE A 256 5.17 0.45 10.19
CA PHE A 256 5.04 -0.38 8.99
C PHE A 256 5.31 -1.82 9.37
N ILE A 257 4.30 -2.67 9.16
CA ILE A 257 4.34 -4.08 9.51
C ILE A 257 4.02 -4.86 8.23
N ILE A 258 4.87 -5.81 7.88
CA ILE A 258 4.69 -6.70 6.73
C ILE A 258 4.83 -8.15 7.17
N SER A 259 3.92 -9.02 6.76
CA SER A 259 3.89 -10.42 7.23
C SER A 259 3.30 -11.35 6.16
N GLY A 260 3.54 -12.67 6.29
CA GLY A 260 2.99 -13.68 5.39
C GLY A 260 4.01 -14.29 4.42
N LYS A 261 3.56 -14.63 3.21
CA LYS A 261 4.33 -15.38 2.20
C LYS A 261 5.66 -14.70 1.88
N ASN A 262 6.75 -15.46 1.96
CA ASN A 262 8.09 -15.01 1.60
C ASN A 262 8.64 -13.82 2.43
N ILE A 263 8.03 -13.50 3.59
CA ILE A 263 8.52 -12.49 4.53
C ILE A 263 9.36 -13.14 5.63
N LYS A 264 10.48 -12.51 5.99
CA LYS A 264 11.30 -12.90 7.15
C LYS A 264 10.51 -12.68 8.44
N LYS A 265 10.58 -13.64 9.37
CA LYS A 265 9.88 -13.58 10.66
C LYS A 265 10.75 -12.93 11.73
N GLY A 266 10.14 -12.19 12.66
CA GLY A 266 10.80 -11.54 13.78
C GLY A 266 11.80 -10.44 13.42
N LEU A 267 11.77 -9.91 12.18
CA LEU A 267 12.75 -8.91 11.74
C LEU A 267 12.28 -7.49 12.11
N ARG A 268 12.93 -6.88 13.09
CA ARG A 268 12.79 -5.44 13.36
C ARG A 268 13.91 -4.67 12.64
N PHE A 269 13.57 -3.66 11.84
CA PHE A 269 14.52 -2.92 10.98
C PHE A 269 14.50 -1.40 11.20
N ASP A 270 14.46 -0.95 12.45
CA ASP A 270 14.40 0.48 12.80
C ASP A 270 15.65 1.30 12.41
N ASP A 271 16.76 0.63 12.11
CA ASP A 271 18.00 1.21 11.60
C ASP A 271 17.94 1.52 10.09
N MET A 272 16.93 0.99 9.38
CA MET A 272 16.73 1.24 7.97
C MET A 272 15.82 2.45 7.74
N SER A 273 16.22 3.33 6.83
CA SER A 273 15.40 4.47 6.41
C SER A 273 14.21 3.99 5.59
N MET A 274 13.00 4.31 6.08
CA MET A 274 11.75 4.08 5.36
C MET A 274 10.87 5.34 5.36
N MET A 275 10.37 5.70 4.19
CA MET A 275 9.45 6.82 3.96
C MET A 275 8.09 6.30 3.50
N GLN A 276 7.03 7.12 3.55
CA GLN A 276 5.70 6.71 3.09
C GLN A 276 5.67 6.17 1.68
N TYR A 277 6.38 6.83 0.78
CA TYR A 277 6.46 6.43 -0.61
C TYR A 277 7.22 5.11 -0.85
N ASP A 278 7.93 4.57 0.15
CA ASP A 278 8.57 3.26 0.02
C ASP A 278 7.52 2.11 0.07
N VAL A 279 6.29 2.39 0.54
CA VAL A 279 5.18 1.43 0.56
C VAL A 279 4.79 0.99 -0.85
N ALA A 280 4.50 1.94 -1.75
CA ALA A 280 4.14 1.64 -3.14
C ALA A 280 5.24 0.84 -3.84
N SER A 281 6.51 1.25 -3.68
CA SER A 281 7.67 0.54 -4.24
C SER A 281 7.80 -0.87 -3.68
N THR A 282 7.52 -1.07 -2.39
CA THR A 282 7.54 -2.41 -1.78
C THR A 282 6.43 -3.30 -2.36
N ILE A 283 5.21 -2.79 -2.53
CA ILE A 283 4.11 -3.51 -3.19
C ILE A 283 4.46 -3.82 -4.65
N ALA A 284 5.00 -2.87 -5.40
CA ALA A 284 5.47 -3.09 -6.76
C ALA A 284 6.54 -4.19 -6.83
N SER A 285 7.46 -4.24 -5.86
CA SER A 285 8.46 -5.32 -5.77
C SER A 285 7.86 -6.68 -5.40
N ILE A 286 6.70 -6.74 -4.74
CA ILE A 286 5.97 -7.99 -4.47
C ILE A 286 5.42 -8.56 -5.78
N PHE A 287 4.80 -7.72 -6.61
CA PHE A 287 4.22 -8.14 -7.90
C PHE A 287 5.18 -8.05 -9.09
N ASN A 288 6.47 -7.87 -8.83
CA ASN A 288 7.51 -7.68 -9.84
C ASN A 288 7.08 -6.68 -10.95
N LEU A 289 6.56 -5.52 -10.52
CA LEU A 289 6.14 -4.45 -11.42
C LEU A 289 7.34 -3.59 -11.79
N GLU A 290 7.30 -3.01 -12.99
CA GLU A 290 8.26 -2.00 -13.39
C GLU A 290 7.93 -0.69 -12.68
N GLN A 291 8.86 -0.20 -11.85
CA GLN A 291 8.70 1.07 -11.17
C GLN A 291 8.95 2.22 -12.15
N PRO A 292 8.00 3.16 -12.33
CA PRO A 292 8.21 4.35 -13.15
C PRO A 292 9.38 5.18 -12.64
N GLN A 293 10.11 5.83 -13.55
CA GLN A 293 11.25 6.68 -13.18
C GLN A 293 10.87 7.80 -12.21
N VAL A 294 9.63 8.30 -12.27
CA VAL A 294 9.14 9.38 -11.40
C VAL A 294 8.95 8.94 -9.94
N TRP A 295 8.91 7.63 -9.65
CA TRP A 295 8.84 7.12 -8.29
C TRP A 295 10.22 7.18 -7.64
N ILE A 296 10.29 7.81 -6.47
CA ILE A 296 11.51 7.92 -5.66
C ILE A 296 11.55 6.92 -4.51
N GLY A 297 10.48 6.15 -4.32
CA GLY A 297 10.43 5.10 -3.32
C GLY A 297 11.40 3.96 -3.58
N ARG A 298 11.90 3.38 -2.49
CA ARG A 298 12.83 2.25 -2.46
C ARG A 298 12.10 1.04 -1.88
N PRO A 299 12.00 -0.08 -2.61
CA PRO A 299 11.40 -1.27 -2.07
C PRO A 299 12.19 -1.78 -0.86
N MET A 300 11.49 -2.19 0.20
CA MET A 300 12.09 -2.75 1.41
C MET A 300 12.55 -4.20 1.16
N LYS A 301 13.52 -4.40 0.26
CA LYS A 301 13.97 -5.72 -0.21
C LYS A 301 14.47 -6.64 0.91
N MET A 302 15.01 -6.07 1.98
CA MET A 302 15.55 -6.79 3.13
C MET A 302 14.50 -7.62 3.87
N VAL A 303 13.19 -7.29 3.76
CA VAL A 303 12.11 -8.01 4.44
C VAL A 303 11.80 -9.37 3.81
N PHE A 304 12.19 -9.58 2.56
CA PHE A 304 11.93 -10.83 1.83
C PHE A 304 12.98 -11.91 2.15
N LYS A 305 12.56 -13.18 2.08
CA LYS A 305 13.42 -14.37 2.13
C LYS A 305 14.24 -14.55 0.86
#